data_AF-A0A4V5UVJ2-F1
#
_entry.id   AF-A0A4V5UVJ2-F1
#
_cell.length_a   1.000
_cell.length_b   1.000
_cell.length_c   1.000
_cell.angle_alpha   90.00
_cell.angle_beta   90.00
_cell.angle_gamma   90.00
#
_symmetry.space_group_name_H-M   'P 1'
#
loop_
_entity.id
_entity.type
_entity.pdbx_description
1 polymer ?
#
loop_
_entity_poly.entity_id
_entity_poly.type
_entity_poly.pdbx_seq_one_letter_code
_entity_poly.pdbx_strand_id
1 'polypeptide(L)'
;MGVDSTPAPSPTPSRAGRNLPAAIAVGVGLIALILGSLYWQKVLFVVLVLATVLVAVDEMMKALKTGGAAIPRIPLFLGTTAMLAAAYFGGPMALLVALGLTVLGTIFWRMPGGSVGFVRDVSAGVFLIGYVPLLAGFAILLAQPDEDGAGRVVTFFAVTVASDVGGYVAGVLFGKHPMAPTISPKKSWEGFAGSALFCIGAGIAAVVLLLDGDWWVGAIVGAVAVLTATVGDLGESMIKRDLGIKDMSNLLPGHGGVMDRLDSLLATAPVVWLLLHLLVKA
;
A
#
# COMPACT_ATOMS: atom_id res chain seq x y z
N MET A 1 61.12 14.72 -28.16
CA MET A 1 59.81 14.24 -28.66
C MET A 1 59.16 13.44 -27.53
N GLY A 2 58.37 14.10 -26.68
CA GLY A 2 57.55 13.45 -25.65
C GLY A 2 56.11 13.51 -26.12
N VAL A 3 55.48 12.36 -26.31
CA VAL A 3 54.10 12.23 -26.77
C VAL A 3 53.21 12.32 -25.54
N ASP A 4 52.44 13.40 -25.41
CA ASP A 4 51.35 13.52 -24.44
C ASP A 4 50.22 12.56 -24.84
N SER A 5 50.10 11.44 -24.12
CA SER A 5 48.95 10.54 -24.22
C SER A 5 47.84 11.03 -23.29
N THR A 6 46.88 11.79 -23.81
CA THR A 6 45.61 12.04 -23.12
C THR A 6 44.85 10.72 -22.93
N PRO A 7 44.47 10.32 -21.71
CA PRO A 7 43.68 9.11 -21.51
C PRO A 7 42.24 9.34 -22.01
N ALA A 8 41.74 8.38 -22.78
CA ALA A 8 40.36 8.38 -23.27
C ALA A 8 39.36 8.38 -22.10
N PRO A 9 38.19 9.04 -22.24
CA PRO A 9 37.17 9.06 -21.20
C PRO A 9 36.66 7.64 -20.94
N SER A 10 36.67 7.23 -19.68
CA SER A 10 36.12 5.96 -19.23
C SER A 10 34.61 5.90 -19.48
N PRO A 11 34.07 4.76 -19.94
CA PRO A 11 32.65 4.63 -20.21
C PRO A 11 31.87 4.81 -18.91
N THR A 12 30.90 5.72 -18.92
CA THR A 12 30.00 5.95 -17.80
C THR A 12 29.23 4.65 -17.51
N PRO A 13 29.24 4.12 -16.27
CA PRO A 13 28.54 2.87 -15.99
C PRO A 13 27.03 3.08 -16.22
N SER A 14 26.46 2.25 -17.08
CA SER A 14 25.03 2.24 -17.39
C SER A 14 24.22 2.06 -16.10
N ARG A 15 23.27 2.97 -15.84
CA ARG A 15 22.29 2.92 -14.73
C ARG A 15 21.25 1.79 -14.84
N ALA A 16 21.59 0.69 -15.51
CA ALA A 16 20.74 -0.48 -15.74
C ALA A 16 21.44 -1.74 -15.22
N GLY A 17 21.70 -1.78 -13.92
CA GLY A 17 22.32 -2.92 -13.23
C GLY A 17 21.57 -3.26 -11.96
N ARG A 18 20.26 -3.44 -12.04
CA ARG A 18 19.52 -4.11 -10.96
C ARG A 18 19.74 -5.60 -11.15
N ASN A 19 20.22 -6.31 -10.13
CA ASN A 19 20.34 -7.76 -10.16
C ASN A 19 18.93 -8.37 -10.29
N LEU A 20 18.46 -8.53 -11.54
CA LEU A 20 17.13 -9.06 -11.86
C LEU A 20 16.85 -10.39 -11.15
N PRO A 21 17.81 -11.33 -11.03
CA PRO A 21 17.61 -12.56 -10.26
C PRO A 21 17.36 -12.31 -8.77
N ALA A 22 18.05 -11.32 -8.17
CA ALA A 22 17.87 -10.97 -6.76
C ALA A 22 16.51 -10.32 -6.51
N ALA A 23 16.04 -9.46 -7.42
CA ALA A 23 14.71 -8.86 -7.33
C ALA A 23 13.59 -9.91 -7.44
N ILE A 24 13.73 -10.87 -8.35
CA ILE A 24 12.79 -12.00 -8.48
C ILE A 24 12.82 -12.86 -7.21
N ALA A 25 14.00 -13.19 -6.70
CA ALA A 25 14.13 -14.00 -5.48
C ALA A 25 13.46 -13.34 -4.26
N VAL A 26 13.66 -12.03 -4.09
CA VAL A 26 13.00 -11.27 -3.01
C VAL A 26 11.48 -11.24 -3.21
N GLY A 27 11.00 -10.98 -4.43
CA GLY A 27 9.57 -10.97 -4.73
C GLY A 27 8.89 -12.32 -4.45
N VAL A 28 9.48 -13.42 -4.94
CA VAL A 28 9.00 -14.78 -4.68
C VAL A 28 9.07 -15.11 -3.19
N GLY A 29 10.14 -14.72 -2.50
CA GLY A 29 10.29 -14.92 -1.06
C GLY A 29 9.21 -14.19 -0.25
N LEU A 30 8.87 -12.95 -0.61
CA LEU A 30 7.79 -12.20 0.04
C LEU A 30 6.42 -12.83 -0.21
N ILE A 31 6.14 -13.26 -1.45
CA ILE A 31 4.88 -13.96 -1.76
C ILE A 31 4.80 -15.27 -0.95
N ALA A 32 5.88 -16.06 -0.91
CA ALA A 32 5.93 -17.28 -0.14
C ALA A 32 5.75 -17.04 1.37
N LEU A 33 6.31 -15.95 1.90
CA LEU A 33 6.13 -15.56 3.30
C LEU A 33 4.68 -15.16 3.59
N ILE A 34 4.06 -14.35 2.71
CA ILE A 34 2.67 -13.92 2.85
C ILE A 34 1.73 -15.13 2.78
N LEU A 35 1.82 -15.94 1.72
CA LEU A 35 0.96 -17.10 1.55
C LEU A 35 1.22 -18.17 2.60
N GLY A 36 2.49 -18.45 2.90
CA GLY A 36 2.89 -19.42 3.92
C GLY A 36 2.37 -19.03 5.30
N SER A 37 2.49 -17.75 5.69
CA SER A 37 1.92 -17.27 6.96
C SER A 37 0.39 -17.35 6.97
N LEU A 38 -0.27 -16.96 5.88
CA LEU A 38 -1.73 -16.95 5.77
C LEU A 38 -2.35 -18.35 5.87
N TYR A 39 -1.81 -19.34 5.15
CA TYR A 39 -2.34 -20.71 5.12
C TYR A 39 -1.86 -21.59 6.28
N TRP A 40 -0.70 -21.28 6.89
CA TRP A 40 -0.22 -22.02 8.06
C TRP A 40 -0.97 -21.59 9.32
N GLN A 41 -0.94 -20.28 9.64
CA GLN A 41 -1.66 -19.69 10.77
C GLN A 41 -1.92 -18.21 10.50
N LYS A 42 -3.20 -17.83 10.32
CA LYS A 42 -3.62 -16.45 10.04
C LYS A 42 -3.03 -15.40 10.99
N VAL A 43 -2.80 -15.75 12.25
CA VAL A 43 -2.14 -14.85 13.23
C VAL A 43 -0.73 -14.45 12.78
N LEU A 44 0.04 -15.34 12.15
CA LEU A 44 1.36 -15.01 11.60
C LEU A 44 1.26 -13.98 10.48
N PHE A 45 0.24 -14.08 9.62
CA PHE A 45 -0.05 -13.08 8.60
C PHE A 45 -0.37 -11.72 9.24
N VAL A 46 -1.20 -11.69 10.29
CA VAL A 46 -1.52 -10.45 11.03
C VAL A 46 -0.25 -9.82 11.62
N VAL A 47 0.64 -10.62 12.21
CA VAL A 47 1.92 -10.14 12.75
C VAL A 47 2.83 -9.59 11.65
N LEU A 48 2.89 -10.25 10.49
CA LEU A 48 3.65 -9.77 9.34
C LEU A 48 3.12 -8.42 8.81
N VAL A 49 1.80 -8.30 8.66
CA VAL A 49 1.15 -7.05 8.25
C VAL A 49 1.38 -5.97 9.31
N LEU A 50 1.23 -6.27 10.60
CA LEU A 50 1.51 -5.33 11.68
C LEU A 50 2.94 -4.80 11.63
N ALA A 51 3.94 -5.68 11.48
CA ALA A 51 5.34 -5.26 11.37
C ALA A 51 5.55 -4.32 10.16
N THR A 52 4.97 -4.68 9.01
CA THR A 52 5.06 -3.88 7.77
C THR A 52 4.40 -2.51 7.94
N VAL A 53 3.21 -2.46 8.56
CA VAL A 53 2.44 -1.23 8.79
C VAL A 53 3.13 -0.34 9.81
N LEU A 54 3.74 -0.88 10.87
CA LEU A 54 4.52 -0.09 11.82
C LEU A 54 5.73 0.57 11.16
N VAL A 55 6.39 -0.11 10.21
CA VAL A 55 7.46 0.50 9.41
C VAL A 55 6.90 1.61 8.52
N ALA A 56 5.79 1.38 7.83
CA ALA A 56 5.14 2.40 7.00
C ALA A 56 4.68 3.64 7.80
N VAL A 57 4.16 3.43 9.01
CA VAL A 57 3.83 4.51 9.95
C VAL A 57 5.09 5.29 10.34
N ASP A 58 6.21 4.62 10.60
CA ASP A 58 7.48 5.28 10.90
C ASP A 58 8.00 6.14 9.74
N GLU A 59 7.92 5.62 8.51
CA GLU A 59 8.31 6.33 7.29
C GLU A 59 7.42 7.55 7.04
N MET A 60 6.10 7.39 7.14
CA MET A 60 5.15 8.49 6.94
C MET A 60 5.25 9.54 8.05
N MET A 61 5.50 9.16 9.31
CA MET A 61 5.79 10.14 10.37
C MET A 61 7.04 10.97 10.05
N LYS A 62 8.11 10.33 9.56
CA LYS A 62 9.34 11.03 9.16
C LYS A 62 9.10 11.97 7.98
N ALA A 63 8.31 11.55 6.99
CA ALA A 63 7.90 12.38 5.88
C ALA A 63 7.06 13.59 6.34
N LEU A 64 6.01 13.38 7.14
CA LEU A 64 5.18 14.48 7.65
C LEU A 64 5.97 15.44 8.56
N LYS A 65 7.04 14.95 9.21
CA LYS A 65 7.97 15.80 9.96
C LYS A 65 8.78 16.74 9.08
N THR A 66 9.08 16.39 7.82
CA THR A 66 9.71 17.35 6.88
C THR A 66 8.76 18.48 6.50
N GLY A 67 7.45 18.22 6.50
CA GLY A 67 6.38 19.24 6.43
C GLY A 67 6.15 20.00 7.73
N GLY A 68 6.96 19.76 8.77
CA GLY A 68 6.94 20.47 10.04
C GLY A 68 6.04 19.86 11.12
N ALA A 69 5.28 18.79 10.85
CA ALA A 69 4.41 18.17 11.85
C ALA A 69 5.20 17.34 12.87
N ALA A 70 4.93 17.55 14.17
CA ALA A 70 5.55 16.81 15.27
C ALA A 70 4.57 15.80 15.86
N ILE A 71 4.40 14.67 15.17
CA ILE A 71 3.39 13.68 15.50
C ILE A 71 3.86 12.78 16.67
N PRO A 72 3.03 12.54 17.71
CA PRO A 72 3.44 11.75 18.86
C PRO A 72 3.54 10.25 18.50
N ARG A 73 4.78 9.72 18.55
CA ARG A 73 5.11 8.36 18.13
C ARG A 73 4.42 7.26 18.94
N ILE A 74 4.44 7.37 20.26
CA ILE A 74 3.93 6.31 21.16
C ILE A 74 2.44 5.99 20.93
N PRO A 75 1.51 6.98 20.97
CA PRO A 75 0.10 6.69 20.75
C PRO A 75 -0.18 6.13 19.35
N LEU A 76 0.62 6.49 18.34
CA LEU A 76 0.48 5.93 16.99
C LEU A 76 0.90 4.49 16.87
N PHE A 77 2.03 4.10 17.46
CA PHE A 77 2.48 2.71 17.41
C PHE A 77 1.54 1.80 18.21
N LEU A 78 1.14 2.25 19.41
CA LEU A 78 0.17 1.53 20.24
C LEU A 78 -1.20 1.47 19.57
N GLY A 79 -1.68 2.59 19.03
CA GLY A 79 -2.94 2.67 18.32
C GLY A 79 -2.97 1.82 17.06
N THR A 80 -1.90 1.81 16.25
CA THR A 80 -1.76 0.92 15.08
C THR A 80 -1.86 -0.54 15.49
N THR A 81 -1.17 -0.92 16.57
CA THR A 81 -1.20 -2.29 17.11
C THR A 81 -2.61 -2.65 17.58
N ALA A 82 -3.24 -1.76 18.33
CA ALA A 82 -4.61 -1.95 18.83
C ALA A 82 -5.62 -2.04 17.69
N MET A 83 -5.52 -1.21 16.65
CA MET A 83 -6.42 -1.22 15.50
C MET A 83 -6.33 -2.51 14.70
N LEU A 84 -5.12 -2.99 14.38
CA LEU A 84 -4.95 -4.24 13.64
C LEU A 84 -5.36 -5.46 14.47
N ALA A 85 -5.06 -5.47 15.77
CA ALA A 85 -5.55 -6.51 16.68
C ALA A 85 -7.09 -6.48 16.80
N ALA A 86 -7.69 -5.29 16.94
CA ALA A 86 -9.13 -5.12 17.02
C ALA A 86 -9.83 -5.57 15.73
N ALA A 87 -9.26 -5.26 14.56
CA ALA A 87 -9.78 -5.75 13.29
C ALA A 87 -9.81 -7.28 13.23
N TYR A 88 -8.72 -7.94 13.67
CA TYR A 88 -8.63 -9.40 13.63
C TYR A 88 -9.55 -10.09 14.65
N PHE A 89 -9.54 -9.64 15.91
CA PHE A 89 -10.26 -10.32 16.99
C PHE A 89 -11.71 -9.84 17.18
N GLY A 90 -12.02 -8.61 16.77
CA GLY A 90 -13.32 -7.97 17.03
C GLY A 90 -14.03 -7.43 15.79
N GLY A 91 -13.44 -7.58 14.60
CA GLY A 91 -14.07 -7.18 13.34
C GLY A 91 -14.19 -5.66 13.15
N PRO A 92 -15.09 -5.21 12.26
CA PRO A 92 -15.12 -3.81 11.81
C PRO A 92 -15.53 -2.82 12.92
N MET A 93 -16.45 -3.21 13.82
CA MET A 93 -16.86 -2.35 14.93
C MET A 93 -15.72 -2.14 15.93
N ALA A 94 -14.96 -3.19 16.24
CA ALA A 94 -13.80 -3.06 17.12
C ALA A 94 -12.70 -2.20 16.48
N LEU A 95 -12.48 -2.31 15.16
CA LEU A 95 -11.58 -1.42 14.42
C LEU A 95 -12.00 0.05 14.52
N LEU A 96 -13.31 0.35 14.38
CA LEU A 96 -13.82 1.72 14.52
C LEU A 96 -13.66 2.27 15.94
N VAL A 97 -13.88 1.45 16.97
CA VAL A 97 -13.64 1.84 18.36
C VAL A 97 -12.14 2.11 18.58
N ALA A 98 -11.27 1.22 18.11
CA ALA A 98 -9.82 1.39 18.22
C ALA A 98 -9.32 2.63 17.46
N LEU A 99 -9.91 2.95 16.31
CA LEU A 99 -9.67 4.20 15.58
C LEU A 99 -10.00 5.42 16.47
N GLY A 100 -11.20 5.47 17.03
CA GLY A 100 -11.63 6.57 17.89
C GLY A 100 -10.74 6.75 19.11
N LEU A 101 -10.39 5.64 19.78
CA LEU A 101 -9.48 5.65 20.93
C LEU A 101 -8.06 6.09 20.54
N THR A 102 -7.57 5.70 19.37
CA THR A 102 -6.25 6.12 18.87
C THR A 102 -6.21 7.61 18.56
N VAL A 103 -7.27 8.15 17.96
CA VAL A 103 -7.41 9.59 17.70
C VAL A 103 -7.45 10.36 19.02
N LEU A 104 -8.30 9.95 19.97
CA LEU A 104 -8.40 10.58 21.28
C LEU A 104 -7.08 10.49 22.06
N GLY A 105 -6.42 9.32 22.03
CA GLY A 105 -5.11 9.11 22.65
C GLY A 105 -4.03 10.02 22.06
N THR A 106 -4.05 10.23 20.74
CA THR A 106 -3.12 11.14 20.05
C THR A 106 -3.34 12.59 20.45
N ILE A 107 -4.60 13.04 20.51
CA ILE A 107 -4.97 14.38 20.97
C ILE A 107 -4.50 14.58 22.42
N PHE A 108 -4.88 13.66 23.31
CA PHE A 108 -4.54 13.72 24.74
C PHE A 108 -3.02 13.75 24.95
N TRP A 109 -2.28 12.87 24.26
CA TRP A 109 -0.82 12.81 24.36
C TRP A 109 -0.14 14.11 23.91
N ARG A 110 -0.72 14.83 22.94
CA ARG A 110 -0.15 16.06 22.42
C ARG A 110 -0.39 17.29 23.33
N MET A 111 -1.39 17.24 24.23
CA MET A 111 -1.78 18.38 25.08
C MET A 111 -0.67 18.93 25.98
N PRO A 112 0.17 18.11 26.66
CA PRO A 112 1.23 18.62 27.54
C PRO A 112 2.29 19.45 26.83
N GLY A 113 2.43 19.30 25.50
CA GLY A 113 3.37 20.08 24.68
C GLY A 113 2.91 21.52 24.37
N GLY A 114 1.77 21.97 24.93
CA GLY A 114 1.22 23.30 24.70
C GLY A 114 0.52 23.47 23.35
N SER A 115 0.00 24.67 23.10
CA SER A 115 -0.88 24.99 21.96
C SER A 115 -0.14 25.24 20.64
N VAL A 116 1.14 25.61 20.67
CA VAL A 116 1.93 25.92 19.47
C VAL A 116 2.02 24.66 18.60
N GLY A 117 1.54 24.75 17.35
CA GLY A 117 1.54 23.64 16.40
C GLY A 117 0.55 22.51 16.71
N PHE A 118 -0.27 22.63 17.78
CA PHE A 118 -1.15 21.56 18.24
C PHE A 118 -2.10 21.06 17.14
N VAL A 119 -2.83 21.96 16.48
CA VAL A 119 -3.77 21.60 15.41
C VAL A 119 -3.07 20.94 14.23
N ARG A 120 -1.89 21.44 13.84
CA ARG A 120 -1.08 20.85 12.76
C ARG A 120 -0.66 19.42 13.11
N ASP A 121 -0.08 19.23 14.31
CA ASP A 121 0.45 17.93 14.74
C ASP A 121 -0.67 16.89 14.91
N VAL A 122 -1.80 17.30 15.49
CA VAL A 122 -3.00 16.45 15.62
C VAL A 122 -3.61 16.14 14.26
N SER A 123 -3.79 17.12 13.38
CA SER A 123 -4.38 16.90 12.06
C SER A 123 -3.51 15.96 11.21
N ALA A 124 -2.19 16.14 11.24
CA ALA A 124 -1.25 15.22 10.61
C ALA A 124 -1.30 13.82 11.23
N GLY A 125 -1.46 13.72 12.55
CA GLY A 125 -1.64 12.45 13.25
C GLY A 125 -2.93 11.74 12.85
N VAL A 126 -4.07 12.44 12.82
CA VAL A 126 -5.37 11.90 12.39
C VAL A 126 -5.34 11.47 10.93
N PHE A 127 -4.72 12.28 10.07
CA PHE A 127 -4.48 11.92 8.68
C PHE A 127 -3.68 10.62 8.57
N LEU A 128 -2.56 10.51 9.30
CA LEU A 128 -1.73 9.30 9.30
C LEU A 128 -2.49 8.07 9.80
N ILE A 129 -3.26 8.20 10.89
CA ILE A 129 -4.09 7.12 11.46
C ILE A 129 -5.13 6.63 10.45
N GLY A 130 -5.80 7.58 9.78
CA GLY A 130 -6.82 7.27 8.77
C GLY A 130 -6.23 6.70 7.48
N TYR A 131 -5.04 7.15 7.09
CA TYR A 131 -4.43 6.76 5.82
C TYR A 131 -3.69 5.42 5.90
N VAL A 132 -2.96 5.14 6.98
CA VAL A 132 -2.13 3.93 7.07
C VAL A 132 -2.76 2.84 7.96
N PRO A 133 -2.88 3.00 9.30
CA PRO A 133 -3.47 1.97 10.15
C PRO A 133 -4.91 1.58 9.81
N LEU A 134 -5.79 2.56 9.55
CA LEU A 134 -7.20 2.27 9.27
C LEU A 134 -7.36 1.49 7.96
N LEU A 135 -6.72 1.95 6.89
CA LEU A 135 -6.77 1.28 5.59
C LEU A 135 -6.14 -0.12 5.65
N ALA A 136 -5.02 -0.27 6.36
CA ALA A 136 -4.43 -1.59 6.62
C ALA A 136 -5.33 -2.49 7.48
N GLY A 137 -6.13 -1.92 8.38
CA GLY A 137 -7.12 -2.64 9.16
C GLY A 137 -8.13 -3.38 8.27
N PHE A 138 -8.54 -2.81 7.14
CA PHE A 138 -9.40 -3.51 6.17
C PHE A 138 -8.72 -4.70 5.51
N ALA A 139 -7.40 -4.64 5.30
CA ALA A 139 -6.65 -5.81 4.82
C ALA A 139 -6.64 -6.95 5.86
N ILE A 140 -6.61 -6.62 7.15
CA ILE A 140 -6.78 -7.61 8.23
C ILE A 140 -8.20 -8.17 8.27
N LEU A 141 -9.22 -7.33 8.07
CA LEU A 141 -10.61 -7.77 8.04
C LEU A 141 -10.92 -8.76 6.91
N LEU A 142 -10.16 -8.73 5.81
CA LEU A 142 -10.24 -9.75 4.75
C LEU A 142 -9.82 -11.14 5.25
N ALA A 143 -8.83 -11.21 6.15
CA ALA A 143 -8.31 -12.46 6.69
C ALA A 143 -9.17 -13.02 7.84
N GLN A 144 -10.08 -12.21 8.39
CA GLN A 144 -10.85 -12.52 9.60
C GLN A 144 -11.79 -13.73 9.44
N PRO A 145 -12.55 -13.90 8.34
CA PRO A 145 -13.44 -15.06 8.18
C PRO A 145 -12.68 -16.38 8.23
N ASP A 146 -13.24 -17.38 8.92
CA ASP A 146 -12.56 -18.66 9.15
C ASP A 146 -12.43 -19.50 7.88
N GLU A 147 -13.49 -19.61 7.10
CA GLU A 147 -13.56 -20.50 5.93
C GLU A 147 -12.87 -19.90 4.70
N ASP A 148 -13.23 -18.67 4.32
CA ASP A 148 -12.83 -18.06 3.04
C ASP A 148 -11.82 -16.89 3.19
N GLY A 149 -11.41 -16.55 4.42
CA GLY A 149 -10.56 -15.38 4.67
C GLY A 149 -9.22 -15.40 3.93
N ALA A 150 -8.63 -16.59 3.73
CA ALA A 150 -7.42 -16.72 2.92
C ALA A 150 -7.70 -16.40 1.44
N GLY A 151 -8.81 -16.89 0.88
CA GLY A 151 -9.24 -16.60 -0.48
C GLY A 151 -9.51 -15.10 -0.70
N ARG A 152 -10.09 -14.42 0.29
CA ARG A 152 -10.34 -12.96 0.26
C ARG A 152 -9.05 -12.16 0.20
N VAL A 153 -8.06 -12.53 1.03
CA VAL A 153 -6.73 -11.89 1.02
C VAL A 153 -6.00 -12.15 -0.29
N VAL A 154 -6.03 -13.38 -0.81
CA VAL A 154 -5.42 -13.71 -2.10
C VAL A 154 -6.09 -12.95 -3.24
N THR A 155 -7.42 -12.82 -3.22
CA THR A 155 -8.18 -12.03 -4.20
C THR A 155 -7.74 -10.57 -4.19
N PHE A 156 -7.59 -9.97 -3.00
CA PHE A 156 -7.09 -8.60 -2.82
C PHE A 156 -5.69 -8.40 -3.40
N PHE A 157 -4.75 -9.30 -3.12
CA PHE A 157 -3.41 -9.24 -3.72
C PHE A 157 -3.44 -9.49 -5.23
N ALA A 158 -4.29 -10.40 -5.71
CA ALA A 158 -4.39 -10.72 -7.13
C ALA A 158 -4.83 -9.51 -7.96
N VAL A 159 -5.89 -8.80 -7.52
CA VAL A 159 -6.39 -7.63 -8.26
C VAL A 159 -5.44 -6.44 -8.20
N THR A 160 -4.73 -6.24 -7.10
CA THR A 160 -3.77 -5.13 -6.95
C THR A 160 -2.49 -5.38 -7.76
N VAL A 161 -1.93 -6.60 -7.71
CA VAL A 161 -0.80 -6.99 -8.57
C VAL A 161 -1.19 -6.95 -10.05
N ALA A 162 -2.41 -7.36 -10.39
CA ALA A 162 -2.91 -7.28 -11.76
C ALA A 162 -3.01 -5.82 -12.25
N SER A 163 -3.36 -4.87 -11.38
CA SER A 163 -3.37 -3.44 -11.71
C SER A 163 -1.98 -2.96 -12.14
N ASP A 164 -0.96 -3.26 -11.34
CA ASP A 164 0.42 -2.84 -11.59
C ASP A 164 0.99 -3.50 -12.85
N VAL A 165 0.77 -4.80 -13.01
CA VAL A 165 1.25 -5.57 -14.16
C VAL A 165 0.55 -5.10 -15.44
N GLY A 166 -0.78 -5.00 -15.44
CA GLY A 166 -1.55 -4.54 -16.59
C GLY A 166 -1.18 -3.12 -16.99
N GLY A 167 -0.99 -2.25 -16.00
CA GLY A 167 -0.60 -0.85 -16.19
C GLY A 167 0.81 -0.70 -16.76
N TYR A 168 1.75 -1.48 -16.24
CA TYR A 168 3.12 -1.52 -16.75
C TYR A 168 3.16 -2.06 -18.18
N VAL A 169 2.52 -3.20 -18.45
CA VAL A 169 2.53 -3.84 -19.78
C VAL A 169 1.89 -2.92 -20.82
N ALA A 170 0.67 -2.44 -20.59
CA ALA A 170 0.00 -1.56 -21.55
C ALA A 170 0.67 -0.18 -21.64
N GLY A 171 1.19 0.34 -20.53
CA GLY A 171 1.92 1.61 -20.49
C GLY A 171 3.21 1.57 -21.29
N VAL A 172 3.99 0.48 -21.22
CA VAL A 172 5.23 0.32 -21.99
C VAL A 172 4.95 0.09 -23.47
N LEU A 173 3.93 -0.72 -23.81
CA LEU A 173 3.65 -1.08 -25.19
C LEU A 173 2.88 0.00 -25.96
N PHE A 174 1.97 0.71 -25.29
CA PHE A 174 0.99 1.59 -25.94
C PHE A 174 0.90 2.99 -25.32
N GLY A 175 1.63 3.27 -24.25
CA GLY A 175 1.54 4.54 -23.52
C GLY A 175 1.88 5.75 -24.39
N LYS A 176 0.89 6.60 -24.63
CA LYS A 176 1.04 7.83 -25.41
C LYS A 176 0.46 9.04 -24.70
N HIS A 177 -0.63 8.86 -23.96
CA HIS A 177 -1.36 9.98 -23.34
C HIS A 177 -1.21 9.94 -21.82
N PRO A 178 -0.41 10.84 -21.22
CA PRO A 178 -0.28 10.92 -19.77
C PRO A 178 -1.62 11.25 -19.11
N MET A 179 -1.92 10.55 -18.02
CA MET A 179 -3.17 10.70 -17.26
C MET A 179 -3.10 11.88 -16.27
N ALA A 180 -1.98 12.01 -15.57
CA ALA A 180 -1.80 13.03 -14.53
C ALA A 180 -0.43 13.74 -14.66
N PRO A 181 -0.24 14.62 -15.67
CA PRO A 181 1.07 15.16 -16.02
C PRO A 181 1.78 15.91 -14.88
N THR A 182 1.03 16.59 -14.01
CA THR A 182 1.57 17.38 -12.89
C THR A 182 1.94 16.53 -11.68
N ILE A 183 1.33 15.35 -11.53
CA ILE A 183 1.45 14.49 -10.35
C ILE A 183 2.38 13.32 -10.65
N SER A 184 2.06 12.56 -11.70
CA SER A 184 2.76 11.36 -12.14
C SER A 184 2.85 11.31 -13.67
N PRO A 185 3.91 11.91 -14.26
CA PRO A 185 4.07 12.01 -15.72
C PRO A 185 4.14 10.66 -16.45
N LYS A 186 4.46 9.58 -15.72
CA LYS A 186 4.67 8.24 -16.28
C LYS A 186 3.38 7.42 -16.37
N LYS A 187 2.30 7.82 -15.69
CA LYS A 187 1.02 7.13 -15.78
C LYS A 187 0.28 7.58 -17.04
N SER A 188 -0.19 6.63 -17.85
CA SER A 188 -0.91 6.89 -19.10
C SER A 188 -2.34 6.33 -19.06
N TRP A 189 -3.22 6.89 -19.89
CA TRP A 189 -4.58 6.38 -20.07
C TRP A 189 -4.59 4.98 -20.69
N GLU A 190 -3.66 4.68 -21.59
CA GLU A 190 -3.50 3.33 -22.14
C GLU A 190 -3.03 2.33 -21.07
N GLY A 191 -2.13 2.76 -20.18
CA GLY A 191 -1.73 1.98 -19.02
C GLY A 191 -2.93 1.64 -18.14
N PHE A 192 -3.73 2.65 -17.78
CA PHE A 192 -4.93 2.45 -16.97
C PHE A 192 -5.95 1.50 -17.61
N ALA A 193 -6.17 1.60 -18.92
CA ALA A 193 -7.02 0.65 -19.64
C ALA A 193 -6.49 -0.79 -19.54
N GLY A 194 -5.17 -0.97 -19.63
CA GLY A 194 -4.50 -2.25 -19.38
C GLY A 194 -4.68 -2.76 -17.96
N SER A 195 -4.47 -1.92 -16.95
CA SER A 195 -4.75 -2.23 -15.54
C SER A 195 -6.20 -2.69 -15.36
N ALA A 196 -7.17 -2.00 -15.96
CA ALA A 196 -8.58 -2.33 -15.83
C ALA A 196 -8.90 -3.73 -16.38
N LEU A 197 -8.41 -4.05 -17.58
CA LEU A 197 -8.61 -5.38 -18.18
C LEU A 197 -7.99 -6.49 -17.31
N PHE A 198 -6.78 -6.28 -16.82
CA PHE A 198 -6.09 -7.25 -15.97
C PHE A 198 -6.77 -7.41 -14.61
N CYS A 199 -7.19 -6.32 -13.96
CA CYS A 199 -7.91 -6.36 -12.69
C CYS A 199 -9.25 -7.07 -12.83
N ILE A 200 -10.02 -6.79 -13.89
CA ILE A 200 -11.31 -7.46 -14.16
C ILE A 200 -11.08 -8.96 -14.36
N GLY A 201 -10.11 -9.34 -15.19
CA GLY A 201 -9.78 -10.75 -15.42
C GLY A 201 -9.33 -11.47 -14.14
N ALA A 202 -8.43 -10.85 -13.38
CA ALA A 202 -7.95 -11.38 -12.10
C ALA A 202 -9.06 -11.48 -11.06
N GLY A 203 -9.94 -10.48 -10.99
CA GLY A 203 -11.09 -10.45 -10.08
C GLY A 203 -12.09 -11.56 -10.41
N ILE A 204 -12.45 -11.72 -11.69
CA ILE A 204 -13.31 -12.83 -12.15
C ILE A 204 -12.69 -14.17 -11.77
N ALA A 205 -11.41 -14.38 -12.11
CA ALA A 205 -10.72 -15.64 -11.84
C ALA A 205 -10.65 -15.92 -10.33
N ALA A 206 -10.25 -14.95 -9.52
CA ALA A 206 -10.09 -15.13 -8.09
C ALA A 206 -11.43 -15.39 -7.38
N VAL A 207 -12.49 -14.62 -7.70
CA VAL A 207 -13.81 -14.81 -7.07
C VAL A 207 -14.43 -16.15 -7.46
N VAL A 208 -14.33 -16.57 -8.72
CA VAL A 208 -14.89 -17.85 -9.17
C VAL A 208 -14.10 -19.04 -8.61
N LEU A 209 -12.77 -18.97 -8.61
CA LEU A 209 -11.91 -20.12 -8.28
C LEU A 209 -11.56 -20.24 -6.80
N LEU A 210 -11.55 -19.14 -6.05
CA LEU A 210 -11.10 -19.13 -4.65
C LEU A 210 -12.24 -18.89 -3.65
N LEU A 211 -13.37 -18.33 -4.11
CA LEU A 211 -14.48 -17.92 -3.24
C LEU A 211 -15.83 -18.51 -3.68
N ASP A 212 -15.84 -19.38 -4.69
CA ASP A 212 -17.05 -19.98 -5.28
C ASP A 212 -18.16 -18.96 -5.60
N GLY A 213 -17.76 -17.72 -5.90
CA GLY A 213 -18.66 -16.60 -6.16
C GLY A 213 -18.98 -16.43 -7.64
N ASP A 214 -20.00 -15.62 -7.94
CA ASP A 214 -20.36 -15.35 -9.32
C ASP A 214 -19.30 -14.48 -10.04
N TRP A 215 -19.07 -14.78 -11.33
CA TRP A 215 -18.10 -14.04 -12.16
C TRP A 215 -18.34 -12.52 -12.20
N TRP A 216 -19.60 -12.08 -12.16
CA TRP A 216 -19.94 -10.67 -12.22
C TRP A 216 -19.50 -9.92 -10.96
N VAL A 217 -19.46 -10.60 -9.81
CA VAL A 217 -18.89 -10.04 -8.56
C VAL A 217 -17.40 -9.80 -8.74
N GLY A 218 -16.68 -10.79 -9.28
CA GLY A 218 -15.26 -10.64 -9.61
C GLY A 218 -14.96 -9.51 -10.58
N ALA A 219 -15.82 -9.30 -11.59
CA ALA A 219 -15.71 -8.19 -12.52
C ALA A 219 -15.85 -6.82 -11.83
N ILE A 220 -16.82 -6.68 -10.92
CA ILE A 220 -17.01 -5.46 -10.12
C ILE A 220 -15.82 -5.23 -9.20
N VAL A 221 -15.34 -6.26 -8.49
CA VAL A 221 -14.14 -6.17 -7.63
C VAL A 221 -12.95 -5.68 -8.42
N GLY A 222 -12.68 -6.25 -9.59
CA GLY A 222 -11.59 -5.81 -10.46
C GLY A 222 -11.73 -4.38 -10.97
N ALA A 223 -12.93 -4.01 -11.45
CA ALA A 223 -13.20 -2.67 -11.98
C ALA A 223 -13.07 -1.57 -10.92
N VAL A 224 -13.47 -1.85 -9.68
CA VAL A 224 -13.34 -0.87 -8.59
C VAL A 224 -11.92 -0.86 -8.02
N ALA A 225 -11.25 -2.02 -7.94
CA ALA A 225 -9.87 -2.12 -7.47
C ALA A 225 -8.90 -1.30 -8.33
N VAL A 226 -9.05 -1.29 -9.66
CA VAL A 226 -8.17 -0.46 -10.52
C VAL A 226 -8.34 1.04 -10.25
N LEU A 227 -9.57 1.50 -9.95
CA LEU A 227 -9.83 2.90 -9.64
C LEU A 227 -9.17 3.28 -8.32
N THR A 228 -9.37 2.48 -7.28
CA THR A 228 -8.82 2.76 -5.94
C THR A 228 -7.31 2.59 -5.89
N ALA A 229 -6.73 1.59 -6.56
CA ALA A 229 -5.28 1.45 -6.71
C ALA A 229 -4.67 2.67 -7.39
N THR A 230 -5.30 3.14 -8.49
CA THR A 230 -4.84 4.34 -9.20
C THR A 230 -4.90 5.59 -8.32
N VAL A 231 -5.99 5.75 -7.55
CA VAL A 231 -6.16 6.86 -6.60
C VAL A 231 -5.13 6.78 -5.48
N GLY A 232 -4.83 5.59 -4.95
CA GLY A 232 -3.80 5.37 -3.92
C GLY A 232 -2.44 5.86 -4.36
N ASP A 233 -1.95 5.40 -5.51
CA ASP A 233 -0.66 5.80 -6.06
C ASP A 233 -0.58 7.30 -6.36
N LEU A 234 -1.65 7.88 -6.89
CA LEU A 234 -1.71 9.31 -7.17
C LEU A 234 -1.78 10.13 -5.87
N GLY A 235 -2.50 9.65 -4.86
CA GLY A 235 -2.57 10.23 -3.53
C GLY A 235 -1.20 10.24 -2.86
N GLU A 236 -0.48 9.12 -2.89
CA GLU A 236 0.88 9.05 -2.37
C GLU A 236 1.84 9.96 -3.15
N SER A 237 1.74 9.97 -4.47
CA SER A 237 2.51 10.87 -5.32
C SER A 237 2.25 12.34 -4.97
N MET A 238 1.00 12.72 -4.67
CA MET A 238 0.65 14.08 -4.22
C MET A 238 1.24 14.42 -2.86
N ILE A 239 1.19 13.50 -1.89
CA ILE A 239 1.81 13.69 -0.56
C ILE A 239 3.31 13.95 -0.73
N LYS A 240 4.00 13.15 -1.56
CA LYS A 240 5.44 13.33 -1.82
C LYS A 240 5.75 14.70 -2.42
N ARG A 241 4.92 15.16 -3.37
CA ARG A 241 5.06 16.47 -4.02
C ARG A 241 4.87 17.63 -3.05
N ASP A 242 3.83 17.56 -2.21
CA ASP A 242 3.54 18.58 -1.19
C ASP A 242 4.69 18.71 -0.18
N LEU A 243 5.25 17.57 0.23
CA LEU A 243 6.36 17.51 1.18
C LEU A 243 7.73 17.79 0.55
N GLY A 244 7.81 17.97 -0.77
CA GLY A 244 9.06 18.20 -1.49
C GLY A 244 10.03 17.01 -1.49
N ILE A 245 9.53 15.81 -1.20
CA ILE A 245 10.31 14.56 -1.17
C ILE A 245 10.04 13.72 -2.41
N LYS A 246 10.96 12.81 -2.74
CA LYS A 246 10.81 11.91 -3.89
C LYS A 246 10.39 10.50 -3.50
N ASP A 247 10.96 9.97 -2.42
CA ASP A 247 10.74 8.64 -1.89
C ASP A 247 10.45 8.78 -0.39
N MET A 248 9.57 7.93 0.17
CA MET A 248 9.18 8.04 1.59
C MET A 248 10.34 7.72 2.54
N SER A 249 11.27 6.87 2.08
CA SER A 249 12.42 6.38 2.84
C SER A 249 13.42 5.69 1.92
N ASN A 250 14.64 5.46 2.41
CA ASN A 250 15.68 4.65 1.75
C ASN A 250 15.91 3.31 2.47
N LEU A 251 14.90 2.81 3.19
CA LEU A 251 15.03 1.65 4.08
C LEU A 251 15.35 0.36 3.31
N LEU A 252 14.86 0.20 2.07
CA LEU A 252 15.21 -0.91 1.19
C LEU A 252 16.15 -0.41 0.08
N PRO A 253 17.45 -0.76 0.11
CA PRO A 253 18.41 -0.36 -0.91
C PRO A 253 17.92 -0.71 -2.32
N GLY A 254 17.69 0.32 -3.14
CA GLY A 254 17.23 0.19 -4.53
C GLY A 254 15.74 -0.07 -4.72
N HIS A 255 14.91 -0.10 -3.66
CA HIS A 255 13.47 -0.41 -3.73
C HIS A 255 12.54 0.64 -3.12
N GLY A 256 13.07 1.71 -2.51
CA GLY A 256 12.27 2.78 -1.89
C GLY A 256 11.88 2.46 -0.44
N GLY A 257 10.86 3.15 0.08
CA GLY A 257 10.26 2.85 1.38
C GLY A 257 9.30 1.65 1.31
N VAL A 258 8.94 1.14 2.48
CA VAL A 258 7.81 0.20 2.62
C VAL A 258 6.50 0.90 2.25
N MET A 259 6.35 2.17 2.61
CA MET A 259 5.17 2.97 2.30
C MET A 259 4.93 3.08 0.78
N ASP A 260 5.99 3.24 -0.02
CA ASP A 260 5.93 3.28 -1.50
C ASP A 260 5.46 1.96 -2.14
N ARG A 261 5.25 0.89 -1.35
CA ARG A 261 4.72 -0.41 -1.78
C ARG A 261 3.31 -0.68 -1.28
N LEU A 262 2.84 0.12 -0.35
CA LEU A 262 1.53 -0.02 0.27
C LEU A 262 0.51 0.97 -0.30
N ASP A 263 0.93 1.94 -1.12
CA ASP A 263 0.08 3.04 -1.63
C ASP A 263 -1.19 2.55 -2.35
N SER A 264 -1.06 1.74 -3.39
CA SER A 264 -2.20 1.13 -4.08
C SER A 264 -2.96 0.16 -3.17
N LEU A 265 -2.25 -0.62 -2.36
CA LEU A 265 -2.81 -1.65 -1.48
C LEU A 265 -3.76 -1.05 -0.43
N LEU A 266 -3.32 0.02 0.25
CA LEU A 266 -4.08 0.68 1.31
C LEU A 266 -5.38 1.27 0.77
N ALA A 267 -5.32 2.01 -0.34
CA ALA A 267 -6.53 2.59 -0.94
C ALA A 267 -7.52 1.52 -1.44
N THR A 268 -7.00 0.36 -1.86
CA THR A 268 -7.82 -0.73 -2.42
C THR A 268 -8.48 -1.59 -1.35
N ALA A 269 -7.84 -1.79 -0.19
CA ALA A 269 -8.27 -2.74 0.83
C ALA A 269 -9.70 -2.52 1.34
N PRO A 270 -10.17 -1.31 1.71
CA PRO A 270 -11.53 -1.11 2.20
C PRO A 270 -12.60 -1.47 1.18
N VAL A 271 -12.35 -1.19 -0.09
CA VAL A 271 -13.36 -1.37 -1.13
C VAL A 271 -13.44 -2.83 -1.55
N VAL A 272 -12.31 -3.52 -1.64
CA VAL A 272 -12.32 -4.98 -1.85
C VAL A 272 -12.96 -5.68 -0.65
N TRP A 273 -12.63 -5.28 0.58
CA TRP A 273 -13.29 -5.81 1.77
C TRP A 273 -14.81 -5.63 1.73
N LEU A 274 -15.28 -4.41 1.44
CA LEU A 274 -16.71 -4.12 1.37
C LEU A 274 -17.42 -4.95 0.29
N LEU A 275 -16.86 -5.01 -0.91
CA LEU A 275 -17.47 -5.76 -2.03
C LEU A 275 -17.53 -7.26 -1.74
N LEU A 276 -16.44 -7.85 -1.24
CA LEU A 276 -16.42 -9.28 -0.89
C LEU A 276 -17.32 -9.57 0.31
N HIS A 277 -17.40 -8.67 1.30
CA HIS A 277 -18.29 -8.84 2.44
C HIS A 277 -19.78 -8.79 2.06
N LEU A 278 -20.15 -7.96 1.08
CA LEU A 278 -21.55 -7.81 0.66
C LEU A 278 -21.99 -8.78 -0.42
N LEU A 279 -21.10 -9.17 -1.33
CA LEU A 279 -21.46 -9.86 -2.57
C LEU A 279 -21.03 -11.33 -2.62
N VAL A 280 -20.04 -11.73 -1.80
CA VAL A 280 -19.66 -13.14 -1.66
C VAL A 280 -20.41 -13.73 -0.47
N LYS A 281 -21.16 -14.80 -0.73
CA LYS A 281 -21.90 -15.52 0.32
C LYS A 281 -20.89 -16.19 1.25
N ALA A 282 -21.04 -15.94 2.54
CA ALA A 282 -20.37 -16.70 3.59
C ALA A 282 -20.97 -18.10 3.71
#